data_AF-A0A6H2AB81-F1
#
_entry.id   AF-A0A6H2AB81-F1
#
_cell.length_a   1.000
_cell.length_b   1.000
_cell.length_c   1.000
_cell.angle_alpha   90.00
_cell.angle_beta   90.00
_cell.angle_gamma   90.00
#
_symmetry.space_group_name_H-M   'P 1'
#
loop_
_entity.id
_entity.type
_entity.pdbx_description
1 polymer ?
#
loop_
_entity_poly.entity_id
_entity_poly.type
_entity_poly.pdbx_seq_one_letter_code
_entity_poly.pdbx_strand_id
1 'polypeptide(L)'
;TPANPLNTPPHIKPEWYFLFAYAILRSIPNKLGGVLALILSILVLAIIPMLHTSKQRSMMFRPLSQCLFWILVANLLILTWIGG
;
A
#
# COMPACT_ATOMS: atom_id res chain seq x y z
N THR A 1 -16.75 -22.13 10.84
CA THR A 1 -17.10 -22.20 12.27
C THR A 1 -17.47 -20.80 12.74
N PRO A 2 -18.30 -20.65 13.79
CA PRO A 2 -18.62 -19.34 14.36
C PRO A 2 -17.36 -18.65 14.92
N ALA A 3 -17.38 -17.32 14.98
CA ALA A 3 -16.30 -16.54 15.57
C ALA A 3 -16.13 -16.87 17.06
N ASN A 4 -14.89 -17.05 17.52
CA ASN A 4 -14.56 -17.31 18.92
C ASN A 4 -13.62 -16.21 19.44
N PRO A 5 -14.04 -15.34 20.38
CA PRO A 5 -13.22 -14.23 20.88
C PRO A 5 -12.00 -14.68 21.70
N LEU A 6 -11.97 -15.93 22.17
CA LEU A 6 -10.87 -16.47 22.98
C LEU A 6 -9.84 -17.26 22.14
N ASN A 7 -10.08 -17.45 20.84
CA ASN A 7 -9.20 -18.23 19.98
C ASN A 7 -8.82 -17.46 18.71
N THR A 8 -7.56 -17.04 18.62
CA THR A 8 -6.99 -16.42 17.42
C THR A 8 -6.41 -17.48 16.48
N PRO A 9 -6.86 -17.55 15.22
CA PRO A 9 -6.25 -18.42 14.22
C PRO A 9 -4.75 -18.11 14.02
N PRO A 10 -3.91 -19.13 13.76
CA PRO A 10 -2.45 -18.95 13.66
C PRO A 10 -2.00 -18.07 12.48
N HIS A 11 -2.77 -18.03 11.39
CA HIS A 11 -2.49 -17.21 10.20
C HIS A 11 -3.60 -16.19 9.95
N ILE A 12 -3.86 -15.31 10.92
CA ILE A 12 -4.86 -14.25 10.77
C ILE A 12 -4.36 -13.20 9.77
N LYS A 13 -5.13 -12.98 8.71
CA LYS A 13 -4.88 -11.98 7.68
C LYS A 13 -6.20 -11.39 7.17
N PRO A 14 -6.18 -10.14 6.68
CA PRO A 14 -7.37 -9.53 6.08
C PRO A 14 -7.62 -10.07 4.67
N GLU A 15 -8.66 -9.56 4.02
CA GLU A 15 -8.94 -9.82 2.62
C GLU A 15 -7.80 -9.33 1.70
N TRP A 16 -7.69 -9.96 0.53
CA TRP A 16 -6.54 -9.81 -0.36
C TRP A 16 -6.24 -8.36 -0.78
N TYR A 17 -7.28 -7.54 -0.97
CA TYR A 17 -7.15 -6.13 -1.36
C TYR A 17 -6.62 -5.23 -0.24
N PHE A 18 -6.59 -5.70 1.01
CA PHE A 18 -5.97 -4.99 2.14
C PHE A 18 -4.53 -5.42 2.43
N LEU A 19 -4.02 -6.46 1.77
CA LEU A 19 -2.71 -7.05 2.11
C LEU A 19 -1.55 -6.06 1.93
N PHE A 20 -1.59 -5.18 0.94
CA PHE A 20 -0.54 -4.17 0.74
C PHE A 20 -0.44 -3.21 1.95
N ALA A 21 -1.58 -2.73 2.47
CA ALA A 21 -1.64 -1.84 3.61
C ALA A 21 -1.30 -2.58 4.91
N TYR A 22 -1.72 -3.84 5.03
CA TYR A 22 -1.34 -4.71 6.14
C TYR A 22 0.17 -4.98 6.18
N ALA A 23 0.82 -5.17 5.03
CA ALA A 23 2.27 -5.28 4.96
C ALA A 23 2.96 -4.02 5.47
N ILE A 24 2.53 -2.83 5.01
CA ILE A 24 3.05 -1.53 5.47
C ILE A 24 2.90 -1.36 6.98
N LEU A 25 1.73 -1.71 7.54
CA LEU A 25 1.46 -1.67 8.98
C LEU A 25 2.46 -2.53 9.78
N ARG A 26 2.75 -3.75 9.30
CA ARG A 26 3.68 -4.69 9.95
C ARG A 26 5.14 -4.34 9.76
N SER A 27 5.50 -3.58 8.74
CA SER A 27 6.89 -3.18 8.48
C SER A 27 7.45 -2.21 9.53
N ILE A 28 6.60 -1.53 10.30
CA ILE A 28 7.01 -0.55 11.31
C ILE A 28 6.90 -1.17 12.71
N PRO A 29 8.01 -1.33 13.46
CA PRO A 29 8.01 -1.93 14.80
C PRO A 29 7.52 -0.95 15.89
N ASN A 30 6.52 -0.13 15.59
CA ASN A 30 5.90 0.82 16.52
C ASN A 30 4.40 0.91 16.24
N LYS A 31 3.58 0.83 17.29
CA LYS A 31 2.11 0.84 17.17
C LYS A 31 1.56 2.12 16.55
N LEU A 32 2.01 3.29 17.02
CA LEU A 32 1.57 4.59 16.48
C LEU A 32 2.09 4.77 15.05
N GLY A 33 3.37 4.50 14.83
CA GLY A 33 4.02 4.66 13.53
C GLY A 33 3.38 3.80 12.45
N GLY A 34 3.05 2.54 12.74
CA GLY A 34 2.37 1.64 11.83
C GLY A 34 0.96 2.14 11.45
N VAL A 35 0.18 2.59 12.43
CA VAL A 35 -1.17 3.14 12.17
C VAL A 35 -1.10 4.41 11.31
N LEU A 36 -0.17 5.31 11.62
CA LEU A 36 0.04 6.52 10.82
C LEU A 36 0.46 6.17 9.39
N ALA A 37 1.38 5.23 9.20
CA ALA A 37 1.82 4.81 7.86
C ALA A 37 0.70 4.16 7.05
N LEU A 38 -0.16 3.36 7.68
CA LEU A 38 -1.33 2.78 7.03
C LEU A 38 -2.27 3.88 6.52
N ILE A 39 -2.60 4.87 7.36
CA ILE A 39 -3.46 5.98 6.96
C ILE A 39 -2.81 6.81 5.85
N LEU A 40 -1.52 7.12 6.00
CA LEU A 40 -0.74 7.86 5.00
C LEU A 40 -0.63 7.13 3.66
N SER A 41 -0.61 5.80 3.65
CA SER A 41 -0.56 5.01 2.40
C SER A 41 -1.77 5.24 1.49
N ILE A 42 -2.91 5.66 2.07
CA ILE A 42 -4.12 6.04 1.34
C ILE A 42 -4.16 7.55 1.12
N LEU A 43 -3.87 8.35 2.16
CA LEU A 43 -3.92 9.81 2.07
C LEU A 43 -2.92 10.40 1.08
N VAL A 44 -1.81 9.71 0.79
CA VAL A 44 -0.84 10.15 -0.22
C VAL A 44 -1.49 10.39 -1.59
N LEU A 45 -2.59 9.68 -1.91
CA LEU A 45 -3.34 9.87 -3.15
C LEU A 45 -3.92 11.29 -3.28
N ALA A 46 -4.29 11.92 -2.17
CA ALA A 46 -4.81 13.29 -2.17
C ALA A 46 -3.73 14.33 -2.50
N ILE A 47 -2.46 14.00 -2.26
CA ILE A 47 -1.31 14.89 -2.48
C ILE A 47 -0.78 14.77 -3.93
N ILE A 48 -1.12 13.70 -4.65
CA ILE A 48 -0.66 13.45 -6.03
C ILE A 48 -0.84 14.67 -6.96
N PRO A 49 -1.98 15.38 -6.98
CA PRO A 49 -2.15 16.55 -7.86
C PRO A 49 -1.12 17.66 -7.58
N MET A 50 -0.74 17.85 -6.31
CA MET A 50 0.24 18.87 -5.91
C MET A 50 1.67 18.47 -6.29
N LEU A 51 1.96 17.16 -6.40
CA LEU A 51 3.27 16.63 -6.80
C LEU A 51 3.48 16.60 -8.32
N HIS A 52 2.49 17.00 -9.12
CA HIS A 52 2.60 16.98 -10.57
C HIS A 52 3.51 18.10 -11.10
N THR A 53 4.76 17.77 -11.40
CA THR A 53 5.79 18.72 -11.87
C THR A 53 5.91 18.84 -13.38
N SER A 54 5.30 17.93 -14.16
CA SER A 54 5.47 17.93 -15.61
C SER A 54 4.57 18.95 -16.30
N LYS A 55 5.02 19.46 -17.44
CA LYS A 55 4.21 20.27 -18.34
C LYS A 55 3.17 19.45 -19.12
N GLN A 56 3.35 18.14 -19.22
CA GLN A 56 2.45 17.23 -19.92
C GLN A 56 1.58 16.46 -18.91
N ARG A 57 0.26 16.53 -19.08
CA ARG A 57 -0.73 15.87 -18.19
C ARG A 57 -0.68 14.34 -18.25
N SER A 58 -0.49 13.77 -19.44
CA SER A 58 -0.44 12.31 -19.63
C SER A 58 0.99 11.78 -19.53
N MET A 59 1.12 10.51 -19.12
CA MET A 59 2.39 9.79 -19.15
C MET A 59 2.71 9.19 -20.52
N MET A 60 1.81 9.25 -21.52
CA MET A 60 1.97 8.61 -22.83
C MET A 60 3.30 8.95 -23.54
N PHE A 61 3.77 10.20 -23.43
CA PHE A 61 5.02 10.65 -24.07
C PHE A 61 6.16 10.87 -23.06
N ARG A 62 6.09 10.22 -21.89
CA ARG A 62 7.05 10.37 -20.78
C ARG A 62 7.63 9.01 -20.37
N PRO A 63 8.60 8.46 -21.12
CA PRO A 63 9.12 7.11 -20.89
C PRO A 63 9.62 6.87 -19.45
N LEU A 64 10.35 7.84 -18.88
CA LEU A 64 10.83 7.74 -17.50
C LEU A 64 9.68 7.66 -16.48
N SER A 65 8.62 8.45 -16.68
CA SER A 65 7.46 8.41 -15.78
C SER A 65 6.65 7.13 -15.94
N GLN A 66 6.58 6.55 -17.14
CA GLN A 66 5.97 5.23 -17.35
C GLN A 66 6.75 4.12 -16.62
N CYS A 67 8.07 4.11 -16.73
CA CYS A 67 8.90 3.14 -16.00
C CYS A 67 8.68 3.25 -14.48
N LEU A 68 8.68 4.46 -13.93
CA LEU A 68 8.44 4.67 -12.48
C LEU A 68 7.02 4.25 -12.06
N PHE A 69 6.01 4.47 -12.89
CA PHE A 69 4.66 3.98 -12.64
C PHE A 69 4.60 2.45 -12.57
N TRP A 70 5.25 1.75 -13.51
CA TRP A 70 5.30 0.29 -13.49
C TRP A 70 6.10 -0.27 -12.32
N ILE A 71 7.17 0.41 -11.89
CA ILE A 71 7.89 0.08 -10.65
C ILE A 71 6.96 0.23 -9.44
N LEU A 72 6.15 1.29 -9.36
CA LEU A 72 5.16 1.47 -8.29
C LEU A 72 4.13 0.33 -8.28
N VAL A 73 3.60 -0.06 -9.44
CA VAL A 73 2.65 -1.18 -9.57
C VAL A 73 3.31 -2.50 -9.11
N ALA A 74 4.53 -2.78 -9.56
CA ALA A 74 5.27 -3.97 -9.14
C ALA A 74 5.50 -3.98 -7.62
N ASN A 75 5.83 -2.84 -7.02
CA ASN A 75 6.01 -2.71 -5.58
C ASN A 75 4.70 -2.99 -4.81
N LEU A 76 3.55 -2.51 -5.29
CA LEU A 76 2.25 -2.83 -4.68
C LEU A 76 1.92 -4.33 -4.74
N LEU A 77 2.26 -5.00 -5.84
CA LEU A 77 2.12 -6.46 -5.97
C LEU A 77 3.02 -7.20 -4.97
N ILE A 78 4.28 -6.76 -4.82
CA ILE A 78 5.22 -7.32 -3.83
C ILE A 78 4.70 -7.11 -2.40
N LEU A 79 4.19 -5.92 -2.07
CA LEU A 79 3.58 -5.66 -0.75
C LEU A 79 2.36 -6.56 -0.49
N THR A 80 1.52 -6.78 -1.51
CA THR A 80 0.38 -7.69 -1.42
C THR A 80 0.85 -9.12 -1.15
N TRP A 81 1.91 -9.56 -1.83
CA TRP A 81 2.51 -10.88 -1.62
C TRP A 81 3.12 -11.05 -0.22
N ILE A 82 3.87 -10.07 0.28
CA ILE A 82 4.46 -10.07 1.64
C ILE A 82 3.37 -9.97 2.73
N GLY A 83 2.25 -9.31 2.42
CA GLY A 83 1.10 -9.19 3.31
C GLY A 83 0.35 -10.50 3.52
N GLY A 84 0.35 -11.39 2.51
CA GLY A 84 -0.35 -12.67 2.50
C GLY A 84 0.23 -13.73 3.43
#